data_AF-A0A924NFD3-F1
#
_entry.id   AF-A0A924NFD3-F1
#
_cell.length_a   1.000
_cell.length_b   1.000
_cell.length_c   1.000
_cell.angle_alpha   90.00
_cell.angle_beta   90.00
_cell.angle_gamma   90.00
#
_symmetry.space_group_name_H-M   'P 1'
#
loop_
_entity.id
_entity.type
_entity.pdbx_description
1 polymer ?
#
loop_
_entity_poly.entity_id
_entity_poly.type
_entity_poly.pdbx_seq_one_letter_code
_entity_poly.pdbx_strand_id
1 'polypeptide(L)' 'ARVFSVNLVRLRRTPERVLISGGKDKLIALRATIRTIGPTTLITDEQSAIALLS' A
#
# COMPACT_ATOMS: atom_id res chain seq x y z
N ALA A 1 18.72 -7.03 -12.43
CA ALA A 1 17.60 -7.76 -13.07
C ALA A 1 16.61 -6.75 -13.65
N ARG A 2 16.03 -6.99 -14.83
CA ARG A 2 14.91 -6.18 -15.35
C ARG A 2 13.61 -6.67 -14.71
N VAL A 3 12.77 -5.76 -14.24
CA VAL A 3 11.46 -6.06 -13.65
C VAL A 3 10.39 -5.68 -14.65
N PHE A 4 9.49 -6.61 -14.97
CA PHE A 4 8.24 -6.31 -15.66
C PHE A 4 7.19 -5.98 -14.60
N SER A 5 6.66 -4.76 -14.61
CA SER A 5 5.67 -4.30 -13.65
C SER A 5 4.58 -3.49 -14.35
N VAL A 6 3.41 -3.41 -13.71
CA VAL A 6 2.31 -2.57 -14.18
C VAL A 6 2.66 -1.09 -14.02
N ASN A 7 2.26 -0.28 -15.00
CA ASN A 7 2.41 1.17 -14.90
C ASN A 7 1.54 1.71 -13.75
N LEU A 8 2.12 2.52 -12.86
CA LEU A 8 1.43 3.06 -11.67
C LEU A 8 0.24 3.95 -12.02
N VAL A 9 0.30 4.72 -13.10
CA VAL A 9 -0.82 5.57 -13.56
C VAL A 9 -2.00 4.70 -13.97
N ARG A 10 -1.76 3.55 -14.61
CA ARG A 10 -2.81 2.58 -14.92
C ARG A 10 -3.36 1.94 -13.66
N LEU A 11 -2.48 1.50 -12.76
CA LEU A 11 -2.89 0.84 -11.51
C LEU A 11 -3.80 1.75 -10.66
N ARG A 12 -3.53 3.06 -10.58
CA ARG A 12 -4.37 4.03 -9.85
C ARG A 12 -5.77 4.23 -10.43
N ARG A 13 -6.00 3.85 -11.69
CA ARG A 13 -7.32 3.93 -12.36
C ARG A 13 -8.17 2.68 -12.11
N THR A 14 -7.60 1.62 -11.56
CA THR A 14 -8.36 0.42 -11.21
C THR A 14 -9.37 0.78 -10.11
N PRO A 15 -10.67 0.46 -10.30
CA PRO A 15 -11.72 0.84 -9.36
C PRO A 15 -11.51 0.22 -7.98
N GLU A 16 -11.03 -1.03 -7.93
CA GLU A 16 -10.70 -1.72 -6.69
C GLU A 16 -9.18 -1.93 -6.57
N ARG A 17 -8.61 -1.48 -5.46
CA ARG A 17 -7.19 -1.60 -5.14
C ARG A 17 -7.05 -2.03 -3.69
N VAL A 18 -6.83 -3.32 -3.47
CA VAL A 18 -6.64 -3.89 -2.14
C VAL A 18 -5.14 -3.96 -1.83
N LEU A 19 -4.70 -3.27 -0.79
CA LEU A 19 -3.37 -3.41 -0.22
C LEU A 19 -3.46 -4.34 1.00
N ILE A 20 -2.70 -5.44 0.98
CA ILE A 20 -2.61 -6.38 2.10
C ILE A 20 -1.17 -6.41 2.58
N SER A 21 -0.91 -5.78 3.72
CA SER A 21 0.41 -5.79 4.35
C SER A 21 0.35 -5.23 5.77
N GLY A 22 1.24 -5.71 6.62
CA GLY A 22 1.42 -5.27 8.00
C GLY A 22 2.83 -5.59 8.49
N GLY A 23 3.14 -5.15 9.70
CA GLY A 23 4.41 -5.31 10.39
C GLY A 23 5.14 -3.98 10.65
N LYS A 24 5.75 -3.89 11.83
CA LYS A 24 6.51 -2.72 12.33
C LYS A 24 7.55 -2.20 11.33
N ASP A 25 8.27 -3.12 10.68
CA ASP A 25 9.37 -2.76 9.76
C ASP A 25 8.88 -2.22 8.40
N LYS A 26 7.58 -2.34 8.11
CA LYS A 26 7.00 -1.95 6.81
C LYS A 26 6.30 -0.60 6.84
N LEU A 27 6.31 0.13 7.96
CA LEU A 27 5.54 1.36 8.11
C LEU A 27 5.87 2.40 7.03
N ILE A 28 7.17 2.58 6.71
CA ILE A 28 7.61 3.52 5.66
C ILE A 28 7.05 3.08 4.30
N ALA A 29 7.17 1.80 3.98
CA ALA A 29 6.68 1.25 2.70
C ALA A 29 5.16 1.32 2.59
N LEU A 30 4.43 1.06 3.68
CA LEU A 30 2.97 1.19 3.75
C LEU A 30 2.54 2.63 3.49
N ARG A 31 3.13 3.62 4.19
CA ARG A 31 2.82 5.04 3.97
C ARG A 31 3.12 5.48 2.53
N ALA A 32 4.26 5.05 1.99
CA ALA A 32 4.63 5.33 0.61
C ALA A 32 3.60 4.74 -0.36
N THR A 33 3.23 3.46 -0.18
CA THR A 33 2.27 2.76 -1.05
C THR A 33 0.87 3.36 -0.97
N ILE A 34 0.41 3.74 0.24
CA ILE A 34 -0.87 4.42 0.42
C ILE A 34 -0.90 5.73 -0.38
N ARG A 35 0.18 6.51 -0.36
CA ARG A 35 0.28 7.77 -1.10
C ARG A 35 0.43 7.58 -2.62
N THR A 36 1.19 6.57 -3.04
CA THR A 36 1.51 6.36 -4.47
C THR A 36 0.42 5.61 -5.21
N ILE A 37 -0.13 4.55 -4.62
CA ILE A 37 -1.15 3.69 -5.21
C ILE A 37 -2.56 4.15 -4.85
N GLY A 38 -2.74 4.73 -3.66
CA GLY A 38 -4.05 5.12 -3.15
C GLY A 38 -5.03 3.94 -3.07
N PRO A 39 -4.70 2.86 -2.34
CA PRO A 39 -5.57 1.69 -2.25
C PRO A 39 -6.95 2.11 -1.74
N THR A 40 -7.99 1.48 -2.29
CA THR A 40 -9.37 1.68 -1.83
C THR A 40 -9.67 0.88 -0.58
N THR A 41 -8.94 -0.21 -0.37
CA THR A 41 -9.06 -1.07 0.81
C THR A 41 -7.67 -1.41 1.33
N LEU A 42 -7.45 -1.22 2.63
CA LEU A 42 -6.24 -1.65 3.33
C LEU A 42 -6.59 -2.76 4.32
N ILE A 43 -5.92 -3.90 4.19
CA ILE A 43 -5.95 -5.00 5.17
C ILE A 43 -4.58 -5.02 5.85
N THR A 44 -4.57 -4.78 7.17
CA THR A 44 -3.35 -4.68 7.97
C THR A 44 -3.60 -5.16 9.40
N ASP A 45 -2.54 -5.39 10.17
CA ASP A 45 -2.64 -5.72 11.59
C ASP A 45 -2.86 -4.47 12.46
N GLU A 46 -3.34 -4.70 13.69
CA GLU A 46 -3.66 -3.63 14.65
C GLU A 46 -2.48 -2.69 14.93
N GLN A 47 -1.27 -3.25 15.12
CA GLN A 47 -0.08 -2.47 15.46
C GLN A 47 0.31 -1.53 14.32
N SER A 48 0.22 -2.03 13.09
CA SER A 48 0.46 -1.26 11.87
C SER A 48 -0.62 -0.20 11.65
N ALA A 49 -1.89 -0.51 11.93
CA ALA A 49 -2.98 0.45 11.87
C ALA A 49 -2.77 1.61 12.86
N ILE A 50 -2.46 1.29 14.13
CA ILE A 50 -2.15 2.30 15.16
C ILE A 50 -0.98 3.18 14.69
N ALA A 51 0.11 2.57 14.23
CA ALA A 51 1.29 3.30 13.78
C ALA A 51 1.08 4.11 12.48
N LEU A 52 0.04 3.82 11.69
CA LEU A 52 -0.33 4.59 10.50
C LEU A 52 -1.19 5.82 10.85
N LEU A 53 -1.97 5.73 11.93
CA LEU A 53 -2.86 6.79 12.42
C LEU A 53 -2.14 7.84 13.27
N SER A 54 -1.03 7.46 13.92
CA SER A 54 -0.09 8.41 14.56
C SER A 54 0.65 9.24 13.54
#